data_AF-A0AAD1H7A7-F1
#
_entry.id   AF-A0AAD1H7A7-F1
#
_cell.length_a   1.000
_cell.length_b   1.000
_cell.length_c   1.000
_cell.angle_alpha   90.00
_cell.angle_beta   90.00
_cell.angle_gamma   90.00
#
_symmetry.space_group_name_H-M   'P 1'
#
loop_
_entity.id
_entity.type
_entity.pdbx_description
1 polymer ?
#
loop_
_entity_poly.entity_id
_entity_poly.type
_entity_poly.pdbx_seq_one_letter_code
_entity_poly.pdbx_strand_id
1 'polypeptide(L)'
;MQSYDVGPTTPPILEETIGANFERTVASNPDAEALVDVAANRRWTYGQLNSAIDLIARALISLGIAKGERVAIWAPNCAQWTIVQYATAKIGAILVNINPAYRTHELAYALNQSGVRTLIGLTNFKTSNYRSMICEVSPGCPELKDIVFLDNDDWDALRDRGISVPDRELKTRSAALANTDPINIQYTSGTTGFPKGATLSHRNILNNGFFATELLNLGPDDRLCIPVPFYHCFGMVLGNLGCTTHGATMVIPATNKASGYCRRARRKVSPGGNDSAVGPLSTQLASSQGENQGSSPTIEEVDLRRHRQHHRRDRPLRRDTIHGGSGRDLVTLACHWRSSRRAWKGHGYGARRIHDERRSARRRDDSPIGPPSSECS
;
A
#
# COMPACT_ATOMS: atom_id res chain seq x y z
N MET A 1 23.60 -29.05 11.49
CA MET A 1 22.65 -28.08 10.90
C MET A 1 23.44 -26.81 10.63
N GLN A 2 23.58 -26.35 9.38
CA GLN A 2 24.25 -25.08 9.15
C GLN A 2 23.36 -23.97 9.70
N SER A 3 23.92 -23.10 10.54
CA SER A 3 23.23 -21.95 11.18
C SER A 3 23.42 -20.65 10.38
N TYR A 4 23.78 -20.77 9.11
CA TYR A 4 24.13 -19.67 8.22
C TYR A 4 23.61 -19.99 6.82
N ASP A 5 23.06 -18.97 6.16
CA ASP A 5 22.54 -19.02 4.79
C ASP A 5 22.78 -17.67 4.10
N VAL A 6 22.84 -17.67 2.77
CA VAL A 6 23.10 -16.47 1.94
C VAL A 6 22.20 -16.51 0.72
N GLY A 7 21.43 -15.43 0.53
CA GLY A 7 20.60 -15.25 -0.66
C GLY A 7 21.41 -14.84 -1.90
N PRO A 8 20.84 -14.98 -3.10
CA PRO A 8 21.45 -14.48 -4.33
C PRO A 8 21.75 -12.97 -4.29
N THR A 9 22.81 -12.55 -4.99
CA THR A 9 23.25 -11.14 -5.08
C THR A 9 22.85 -10.44 -6.39
N THR A 10 22.08 -11.13 -7.23
CA THR A 10 21.59 -10.61 -8.53
C THR A 10 20.07 -10.69 -8.57
N PRO A 11 19.36 -9.63 -9.02
CA PRO A 11 19.89 -8.33 -9.47
C PRO A 11 20.52 -7.50 -8.33
N PRO A 12 21.38 -6.51 -8.63
CA PRO A 12 21.98 -5.67 -7.61
C PRO A 12 20.93 -4.81 -6.90
N ILE A 13 21.30 -4.32 -5.71
CA ILE A 13 20.47 -3.37 -4.94
C ILE A 13 20.37 -2.04 -5.72
N LEU A 14 19.16 -1.48 -5.76
CA LEU A 14 18.93 -0.14 -6.29
C LEU A 14 19.51 0.92 -5.34
N GLU A 15 20.42 1.74 -5.84
CA GLU A 15 21.07 2.81 -5.07
C GLU A 15 20.48 4.21 -5.38
N GLU A 16 19.28 4.25 -5.98
CA GLU A 16 18.56 5.49 -6.32
C GLU A 16 17.74 6.02 -5.13
N THR A 17 17.41 7.32 -5.14
CA THR A 17 16.29 7.82 -4.35
C THR A 17 14.97 7.40 -5.00
N ILE A 18 13.89 7.36 -4.21
CA ILE A 18 12.55 7.04 -4.73
C ILE A 18 12.14 8.01 -5.86
N GLY A 19 12.47 9.29 -5.72
CA GLY A 19 12.18 10.31 -6.73
C GLY A 19 12.90 10.03 -8.06
N ALA A 20 14.22 9.77 -7.98
CA ALA A 20 15.03 9.47 -9.16
C ALA A 20 14.59 8.17 -9.86
N ASN A 21 14.29 7.13 -9.09
CA ASN A 21 13.77 5.87 -9.60
C ASN A 21 12.44 6.05 -10.36
N PHE A 22 11.51 6.81 -9.76
CA PHE A 22 10.23 7.12 -10.37
C PHE A 22 10.40 7.92 -11.66
N GLU A 23 11.25 8.95 -11.66
CA GLU A 23 11.54 9.75 -12.87
C GLU A 23 12.18 8.93 -13.98
N ARG A 24 13.05 7.96 -13.66
CA ARG A 24 13.60 7.01 -14.63
C ARG A 24 12.50 6.15 -15.27
N THR A 25 11.55 5.66 -14.47
CA THR A 25 10.38 4.93 -14.99
C THR A 25 9.53 5.83 -15.88
N VAL A 26 9.24 7.06 -15.46
CA VAL A 26 8.46 8.04 -16.23
C VAL A 26 9.13 8.34 -17.57
N ALA A 27 10.44 8.53 -17.59
CA ALA A 27 11.21 8.80 -18.81
C ALA A 27 11.17 7.63 -19.81
N SER A 28 11.00 6.40 -19.32
CA SER A 28 10.96 5.20 -20.17
C SER A 28 9.62 5.06 -20.90
N ASN A 29 8.51 5.44 -20.27
CA ASN A 29 7.18 5.41 -20.90
C ASN A 29 6.20 6.40 -20.24
N PRO A 30 6.20 7.68 -20.64
CA PRO A 30 5.39 8.72 -19.99
C PRO A 30 3.89 8.57 -20.26
N ASP A 31 3.51 7.90 -21.34
CA ASP A 31 2.12 7.76 -21.78
C ASP A 31 1.43 6.50 -21.24
N ALA A 32 2.18 5.56 -20.65
CA ALA A 32 1.63 4.39 -19.98
C ALA A 32 0.80 4.76 -18.75
N GLU A 33 -0.27 4.00 -18.49
CA GLU A 33 -1.14 4.22 -17.33
C GLU A 33 -0.43 3.84 -16.02
N ALA A 34 -0.21 4.82 -15.16
CA ALA A 34 0.50 4.64 -13.89
C ALA A 34 -0.45 4.38 -12.72
N LEU A 35 -1.57 5.07 -12.66
CA LEU A 35 -2.48 5.06 -11.51
C LEU A 35 -3.94 5.11 -11.96
N VAL A 36 -4.75 4.24 -11.37
CA VAL A 36 -6.22 4.24 -11.52
C VAL A 36 -6.87 4.31 -10.15
N ASP A 37 -7.60 5.38 -9.91
CA ASP A 37 -8.52 5.49 -8.77
C ASP A 37 -9.94 5.19 -9.24
N VAL A 38 -10.39 3.97 -8.95
CA VAL A 38 -11.68 3.46 -9.42
C VAL A 38 -12.85 4.17 -8.74
N ALA A 39 -12.69 4.61 -7.49
CA ALA A 39 -13.77 5.29 -6.76
C ALA A 39 -13.96 6.71 -7.28
N ALA A 40 -12.84 7.42 -7.54
CA ALA A 40 -12.87 8.76 -8.10
C ALA A 40 -13.12 8.80 -9.62
N ASN A 41 -13.11 7.65 -10.30
CA ASN A 41 -13.13 7.54 -11.76
C ASN A 41 -12.02 8.37 -12.43
N ARG A 42 -10.80 8.31 -11.87
CA ARG A 42 -9.64 9.05 -12.37
C ARG A 42 -8.50 8.11 -12.74
N ARG A 43 -7.78 8.51 -13.79
CA ARG A 43 -6.66 7.78 -14.38
C ARG A 43 -5.54 8.76 -14.66
N TRP A 44 -4.31 8.30 -14.47
CA TRP A 44 -3.11 9.07 -14.76
C TRP A 44 -2.16 8.22 -15.57
N THR A 45 -1.57 8.83 -16.60
CA THR A 45 -0.33 8.32 -17.19
C THR A 45 0.85 8.59 -16.25
N TYR A 46 2.00 7.95 -16.49
CA TYR A 46 3.23 8.22 -15.74
C TYR A 46 3.63 9.70 -15.80
N GLY A 47 3.56 10.32 -16.99
CA GLY A 47 3.83 11.74 -17.18
C GLY A 47 2.87 12.64 -16.39
N GLN A 48 1.57 12.37 -16.47
CA GLN A 48 0.55 13.12 -15.73
C GLN A 48 0.70 12.97 -14.22
N LEU A 49 0.99 11.75 -13.74
CA LEU A 49 1.22 11.49 -12.32
C LEU A 49 2.48 12.22 -11.84
N ASN A 50 3.56 12.22 -12.64
CA ASN A 50 4.78 12.94 -12.30
C ASN A 50 4.55 14.46 -12.21
N SER A 51 3.83 15.05 -13.16
CA SER A 51 3.48 16.48 -13.09
C SER A 51 2.64 16.81 -11.84
N ALA A 52 1.70 15.94 -11.47
CA ALA A 52 0.90 16.11 -10.25
C ALA A 52 1.75 16.01 -8.97
N ILE A 53 2.69 15.06 -8.94
CA ILE A 53 3.67 14.90 -7.85
C ILE A 53 4.56 16.12 -7.74
N ASP A 54 5.10 16.62 -8.85
CA ASP A 54 6.00 17.77 -8.86
C ASP A 54 5.30 19.05 -8.40
N LEU A 55 4.03 19.22 -8.78
CA LEU A 55 3.22 20.35 -8.31
C LEU A 55 3.00 20.30 -6.80
N ILE A 56 2.65 19.14 -6.24
CA ILE A 56 2.48 19.00 -4.79
C ILE A 56 3.82 19.09 -4.05
N ALA A 57 4.91 18.56 -4.61
CA ALA A 57 6.25 18.69 -4.03
C ALA A 57 6.64 20.18 -3.90
N ARG A 58 6.40 20.96 -4.95
CA ARG A 58 6.57 22.42 -4.96
C ARG A 58 5.64 23.14 -3.99
N ALA A 59 4.39 22.69 -3.86
CA ALA A 59 3.46 23.21 -2.87
C ALA A 59 3.96 22.99 -1.43
N LEU A 60 4.48 21.80 -1.12
CA LEU A 60 5.08 21.51 0.18
C LEU A 60 6.33 22.36 0.45
N ILE A 61 7.16 22.61 -0.57
CA ILE A 61 8.27 23.57 -0.49
C ILE A 61 7.75 24.98 -0.11
N SER A 62 6.65 25.42 -0.72
CA SER A 62 6.04 26.74 -0.45
C SER A 62 5.48 26.86 0.99
N LEU A 63 5.09 25.74 1.62
CA LEU A 63 4.74 25.69 3.06
C LEU A 63 5.96 25.83 3.97
N GLY A 64 7.17 25.91 3.40
CA GLY A 64 8.41 25.97 4.15
C GLY A 64 8.89 24.62 4.66
N ILE A 65 8.33 23.51 4.17
CA ILE A 65 8.74 22.17 4.60
C ILE A 65 10.18 21.93 4.19
N ALA A 66 11.07 21.69 5.14
CA ALA A 66 12.49 21.42 4.91
C ALA A 66 12.80 19.92 4.84
N LYS A 67 14.00 19.58 4.33
CA LYS A 67 14.54 18.21 4.40
C LYS A 67 14.53 17.73 5.86
N GLY A 68 13.99 16.54 6.12
CA GLY A 68 13.89 15.94 7.46
C GLY A 68 12.70 16.43 8.30
N GLU A 69 11.90 17.39 7.83
CA GLU A 69 10.62 17.72 8.48
C GLU A 69 9.57 16.64 8.18
N ARG A 70 8.64 16.46 9.12
CA ARG A 70 7.67 15.38 9.10
C ARG A 70 6.32 15.86 8.58
N VAL A 71 5.84 15.20 7.53
CA VAL A 71 4.52 15.40 6.95
C VAL A 71 3.70 14.15 7.22
N ALA A 72 2.67 14.26 8.05
CA ALA A 72 1.77 13.14 8.32
C ALA A 72 0.67 13.07 7.26
N ILE A 73 0.27 11.85 6.93
CA ILE A 73 -0.93 11.60 6.14
C ILE A 73 -1.89 10.69 6.91
N TRP A 74 -3.11 11.19 7.11
CA TRP A 74 -4.20 10.50 7.82
C TRP A 74 -5.42 10.35 6.91
N ALA A 75 -5.31 9.41 5.97
CA ALA A 75 -6.33 9.17 4.95
C ALA A 75 -6.39 7.68 4.53
N PRO A 76 -7.55 7.19 4.07
CA PRO A 76 -7.65 5.91 3.36
C PRO A 76 -6.95 5.97 2.00
N ASN A 77 -6.92 4.83 1.30
CA ASN A 77 -6.37 4.77 -0.05
C ASN A 77 -7.12 5.72 -0.99
N CYS A 78 -6.38 6.63 -1.59
CA CYS A 78 -6.82 7.57 -2.63
C CYS A 78 -5.59 7.98 -3.46
N ALA A 79 -5.81 8.55 -4.65
CA ALA A 79 -4.71 9.00 -5.51
C ALA A 79 -3.82 10.06 -4.83
N GLN A 80 -4.41 10.99 -4.07
CA GLN A 80 -3.70 12.04 -3.34
C GLN A 80 -2.69 11.45 -2.35
N TRP A 81 -3.00 10.31 -1.75
CA TRP A 81 -2.08 9.63 -0.85
C TRP A 81 -0.80 9.21 -1.57
N THR A 82 -0.94 8.59 -2.75
CA THR A 82 0.21 8.24 -3.61
C THR A 82 0.97 9.50 -4.05
N ILE A 83 0.27 10.57 -4.42
CA ILE A 83 0.91 11.83 -4.81
C ILE A 83 1.75 12.40 -3.66
N VAL A 84 1.21 12.48 -2.45
CA VAL A 84 1.93 12.95 -1.25
C VAL A 84 3.13 12.05 -0.92
N GLN A 85 3.01 10.74 -1.09
CA GLN A 85 4.11 9.79 -0.90
C GLN A 85 5.34 10.14 -1.76
N TYR A 86 5.14 10.36 -3.06
CA TYR A 86 6.27 10.70 -3.93
C TYR A 86 6.70 12.15 -3.77
N ALA A 87 5.77 13.08 -3.53
CA ALA A 87 6.08 14.49 -3.34
C ALA A 87 7.00 14.71 -2.13
N THR A 88 6.66 14.10 -0.99
CA THR A 88 7.50 14.13 0.22
C THR A 88 8.86 13.49 -0.04
N ALA A 89 8.90 12.36 -0.76
CA ALA A 89 10.14 11.71 -1.15
C ALA A 89 11.04 12.58 -2.03
N LYS A 90 10.49 13.34 -2.99
CA LYS A 90 11.27 14.22 -3.88
C LYS A 90 11.88 15.42 -3.16
N ILE A 91 11.29 15.87 -2.05
CA ILE A 91 11.78 17.04 -1.30
C ILE A 91 12.59 16.69 -0.06
N GLY A 92 12.72 15.40 0.26
CA GLY A 92 13.43 14.93 1.46
C GLY A 92 12.61 15.07 2.75
N ALA A 93 11.28 15.23 2.65
CA ALA A 93 10.40 15.25 3.81
C ALA A 93 10.05 13.83 4.25
N ILE A 94 9.92 13.62 5.55
CA ILE A 94 9.63 12.32 6.13
C ILE A 94 8.11 12.14 6.18
N LEU A 95 7.58 11.24 5.34
CA LEU A 95 6.17 10.89 5.36
C LEU A 95 5.84 10.05 6.59
N VAL A 96 4.95 10.53 7.46
CA VAL A 96 4.45 9.79 8.62
C VAL A 96 3.10 9.17 8.28
N ASN A 97 3.03 7.84 8.28
CA ASN A 97 1.80 7.13 7.94
C ASN A 97 0.91 6.97 9.18
N ILE A 98 -0.26 7.61 9.18
CA ILE A 98 -1.22 7.51 10.27
C ILE A 98 -2.36 6.58 9.88
N ASN A 99 -2.70 5.64 10.77
CA ASN A 99 -3.79 4.71 10.55
C ASN A 99 -5.14 5.45 10.60
N PRO A 100 -5.99 5.38 9.54
CA PRO A 100 -7.33 5.96 9.52
C PRO A 100 -8.26 5.47 10.65
N ALA A 101 -7.94 4.37 11.32
CA ALA A 101 -8.71 3.89 12.46
C ALA A 101 -8.34 4.54 13.81
N TYR A 102 -7.26 5.33 13.87
CA TYR A 102 -6.84 6.00 15.10
C TYR A 102 -7.91 6.96 15.63
N ARG A 103 -7.95 7.11 16.95
CA ARG A 103 -8.73 8.12 17.68
C ARG A 103 -7.77 9.17 18.24
N THR A 104 -8.33 10.15 18.94
CA THR A 104 -7.60 11.33 19.42
C THR A 104 -6.37 10.96 20.22
N HIS A 105 -6.47 9.96 21.11
CA HIS A 105 -5.32 9.47 21.87
C HIS A 105 -4.19 8.89 21.00
N GLU A 106 -4.49 7.97 20.06
CA GLU A 106 -3.43 7.40 19.21
C GLU A 106 -2.88 8.41 18.20
N LEU A 107 -3.74 9.32 17.72
CA LEU A 107 -3.34 10.42 16.84
C LEU A 107 -2.37 11.36 17.55
N ALA A 108 -2.73 11.88 18.73
CA ALA A 108 -1.88 12.77 19.52
C ALA A 108 -0.52 12.11 19.84
N TYR A 109 -0.53 10.83 20.19
CA TYR A 109 0.69 10.06 20.41
C TYR A 109 1.58 10.05 19.16
N ALA A 110 1.02 9.72 18.00
CA ALA A 110 1.79 9.65 16.76
C ALA A 110 2.31 11.03 16.32
N LEU A 111 1.48 12.07 16.40
CA LEU A 111 1.86 13.44 16.05
C LEU A 111 3.02 13.93 16.93
N ASN A 112 2.93 13.75 18.24
CA ASN A 112 3.97 14.18 19.17
C ASN A 112 5.24 13.33 19.06
N GLN A 113 5.11 12.00 19.02
CA GLN A 113 6.29 11.12 19.02
C GLN A 113 7.12 11.26 17.74
N SER A 114 6.48 11.52 16.59
CA SER A 114 7.18 11.78 15.34
C SER A 114 7.45 13.26 15.08
N GLY A 115 7.00 14.16 15.96
CA GLY A 115 7.15 15.61 15.81
C GLY A 115 6.60 16.10 14.47
N VAL A 116 5.36 15.75 14.14
CA VAL A 116 4.72 16.11 12.86
C VAL A 116 4.59 17.63 12.77
N ARG A 117 5.06 18.18 11.65
CA ARG A 117 4.88 19.60 11.32
C ARG A 117 3.58 19.86 10.59
N THR A 118 3.30 19.04 9.57
CA THR A 118 2.17 19.23 8.67
C THR A 118 1.32 17.98 8.66
N LEU A 119 0.02 18.10 8.87
CA LEU A 119 -0.93 16.99 8.79
C LEU A 119 -1.82 17.16 7.55
N ILE A 120 -1.78 16.15 6.66
CA ILE A 120 -2.68 16.04 5.52
C ILE A 120 -3.72 14.96 5.84
N GLY A 121 -5.01 15.27 5.80
CA GLY A 121 -6.06 14.33 6.21
C GLY A 121 -7.38 14.52 5.46
N LEU A 122 -8.40 13.74 5.81
CA LEU A 122 -9.78 14.00 5.40
C LEU A 122 -10.50 14.81 6.48
N THR A 123 -11.58 15.52 6.13
CA THR A 123 -12.50 16.11 7.12
C THR A 123 -13.27 15.01 7.85
N ASN A 124 -13.67 13.96 7.12
CA ASN A 124 -14.48 12.86 7.63
C ASN A 124 -14.06 11.51 7.05
N PHE A 125 -14.14 10.45 7.85
CA PHE A 125 -13.98 9.08 7.38
C PHE A 125 -14.92 8.12 8.12
N LYS A 126 -15.82 7.49 7.34
CA LYS A 126 -16.93 6.68 7.86
C LYS A 126 -17.76 7.50 8.85
N THR A 127 -17.88 7.04 10.09
CA THR A 127 -18.61 7.73 11.16
C THR A 127 -17.73 8.68 11.97
N SER A 128 -16.49 8.91 11.56
CA SER A 128 -15.49 9.66 12.33
C SER A 128 -15.32 11.05 11.73
N ASN A 129 -15.52 12.09 12.55
CA ASN A 129 -15.19 13.47 12.18
C ASN A 129 -13.72 13.75 12.53
N TYR A 130 -12.85 13.66 11.52
CA TYR A 130 -11.42 13.88 11.69
C TYR A 130 -11.11 15.34 12.00
N ARG A 131 -11.83 16.29 11.40
CA ARG A 131 -11.64 17.72 11.68
C ARG A 131 -11.80 18.01 13.17
N SER A 132 -12.88 17.54 13.79
CA SER A 132 -13.10 17.69 15.23
C SER A 132 -12.02 17.01 16.06
N MET A 133 -11.60 15.79 15.68
CA MET A 133 -10.52 15.08 16.38
C MET A 133 -9.18 15.83 16.29
N ILE A 134 -8.88 16.44 15.14
CA ILE A 134 -7.68 17.25 14.96
C ILE A 134 -7.75 18.50 15.84
N CYS A 135 -8.89 19.20 15.87
CA CYS A 135 -9.07 20.35 16.75
C CYS A 135 -8.88 20.00 18.23
N GLU A 136 -9.34 18.81 18.66
CA GLU A 136 -9.15 18.32 20.03
C GLU A 136 -7.67 18.09 20.37
N VAL A 137 -6.88 17.52 19.46
CA VAL A 137 -5.48 17.16 19.75
C VAL A 137 -4.47 18.26 19.46
N SER A 138 -4.79 19.21 18.58
CA SER A 138 -3.85 20.24 18.10
C SER A 138 -3.24 21.08 19.23
N PRO A 139 -3.98 21.52 20.28
CA PRO A 139 -3.39 22.26 21.40
C PRO A 139 -2.29 21.49 22.14
N GLY A 140 -2.34 20.15 22.11
CA GLY A 140 -1.32 19.27 22.70
C GLY A 140 -0.21 18.84 21.75
N CYS A 141 -0.14 19.41 20.54
CA CYS A 141 0.81 19.05 19.49
C CYS A 141 1.57 20.30 18.99
N PRO A 142 2.53 20.85 19.77
CA PRO A 142 3.14 22.16 19.48
C PRO A 142 3.96 22.22 18.18
N GLU A 143 4.43 21.07 17.67
CA GLU A 143 5.14 20.99 16.40
C GLU A 143 4.19 21.09 15.18
N LEU A 144 2.90 20.83 15.36
CA LEU A 144 1.91 20.84 14.28
C LEU A 144 1.56 22.30 13.91
N LYS A 145 1.98 22.72 12.72
CA LYS A 145 1.82 24.09 12.22
C LYS A 145 0.79 24.21 11.10
N ASP A 146 0.70 23.19 10.26
CA ASP A 146 -0.12 23.21 9.06
C ASP A 146 -1.07 21.99 9.04
N ILE A 147 -2.34 22.23 8.72
CA ILE A 147 -3.34 21.18 8.51
C ILE A 147 -3.96 21.40 7.12
N VAL A 148 -3.98 20.37 6.29
CA VAL A 148 -4.56 20.40 4.94
C VAL A 148 -5.56 19.27 4.79
N PHE A 149 -6.78 19.58 4.41
CA PHE A 149 -7.81 18.58 4.13
C PHE A 149 -7.85 18.22 2.63
N LEU A 150 -7.98 16.93 2.32
CA LEU A 150 -7.96 16.39 0.95
C LEU A 150 -9.32 16.50 0.23
N ASP A 151 -10.39 16.68 1.00
CA ASP A 151 -11.80 16.59 0.60
C ASP A 151 -12.53 17.95 0.66
N ASN A 152 -11.78 19.05 0.73
CA ASN A 152 -12.28 20.42 0.63
C ASN A 152 -11.33 21.27 -0.23
N ASP A 153 -11.54 22.59 -0.22
CA ASP A 153 -10.77 23.56 -0.99
C ASP A 153 -9.29 23.69 -0.54
N ASP A 154 -8.90 23.17 0.62
CA ASP A 154 -7.52 23.26 1.12
C ASP A 154 -6.55 22.51 0.21
N TRP A 155 -6.98 21.39 -0.38
CA TRP A 155 -6.16 20.63 -1.32
C TRP A 155 -5.85 21.43 -2.59
N ASP A 156 -6.85 22.13 -3.10
CA ASP A 156 -6.71 22.97 -4.29
C ASP A 156 -5.91 24.24 -3.98
N ALA A 157 -6.13 24.85 -2.82
CA ALA A 157 -5.32 25.96 -2.33
C ALA A 157 -3.84 25.55 -2.14
N LEU A 158 -3.57 24.34 -1.63
CA LEU A 158 -2.21 23.79 -1.56
C LEU A 158 -1.62 23.65 -2.95
N ARG A 159 -2.35 23.03 -3.88
CA ARG A 159 -1.92 22.83 -5.27
C ARG A 159 -1.55 24.16 -5.94
N ASP A 160 -2.36 25.19 -5.75
CA ASP A 160 -2.14 26.51 -6.36
C ASP A 160 -0.87 27.18 -5.84
N ARG A 161 -0.51 26.99 -4.57
CA ARG A 161 0.78 27.48 -4.04
C ARG A 161 1.99 26.87 -4.75
N GLY A 162 1.86 25.64 -5.25
CA GLY A 162 2.92 24.96 -6.00
C GLY A 162 3.25 25.64 -7.32
N ILE A 163 2.31 26.37 -7.92
CA ILE A 163 2.50 27.09 -9.19
C ILE A 163 3.57 28.18 -9.05
N SER A 164 3.59 28.87 -7.91
CA SER A 164 4.50 29.99 -7.63
C SER A 164 5.95 29.58 -7.36
N VAL A 165 6.21 28.30 -7.08
CA VAL A 165 7.56 27.78 -6.84
C VAL A 165 8.14 27.30 -8.19
N PRO A 166 9.33 27.75 -8.61
CA PRO A 166 9.93 27.28 -9.86
C PRO A 166 10.37 25.80 -9.82
N ASP A 167 10.27 25.09 -10.94
CA ASP A 167 10.73 23.69 -11.05
C ASP A 167 12.22 23.50 -10.68
N ARG A 168 13.06 24.52 -10.92
CA ARG A 168 14.48 24.49 -10.54
C ARG A 168 14.70 24.33 -9.04
N GLU A 169 13.77 24.78 -8.21
CA GLU A 169 13.86 24.67 -6.75
C GLU A 169 13.66 23.21 -6.33
N LEU A 170 12.63 22.55 -6.89
CA LEU A 170 12.39 21.12 -6.67
C LEU A 170 13.60 20.30 -7.12
N LYS A 171 14.11 20.55 -8.34
CA LYS A 171 15.28 19.83 -8.88
C LYS A 171 16.52 19.98 -7.99
N THR A 172 16.79 21.20 -7.50
CA THR A 172 17.89 21.46 -6.56
C THR A 172 17.74 20.63 -5.29
N ARG A 173 16.55 20.60 -4.70
CA ARG A 173 16.29 19.81 -3.49
C ARG A 173 16.43 18.31 -3.73
N SER A 174 15.83 17.79 -4.80
CA SER A 174 15.89 16.36 -5.14
C SER A 174 17.32 15.89 -5.39
N ALA A 175 18.15 16.72 -6.04
CA ALA A 175 19.55 16.40 -6.31
C ALA A 175 20.44 16.37 -5.05
N ALA A 176 20.04 17.04 -3.97
CA ALA A 176 20.77 17.07 -2.70
C ALA A 176 20.42 15.90 -1.75
N LEU A 177 19.52 15.00 -2.17
CA LEU A 177 19.10 13.85 -1.36
C LEU A 177 20.05 12.67 -1.55
N ALA A 178 20.29 11.96 -0.45
CA ALA A 178 20.98 10.68 -0.44
C ALA A 178 19.96 9.54 -0.31
N ASN A 179 20.27 8.37 -0.89
CA ASN A 179 19.41 7.20 -0.77
C ASN A 179 19.30 6.66 0.69
N THR A 180 20.19 7.11 1.57
CA THR A 180 20.21 6.81 3.02
C THR A 180 19.42 7.81 3.84
N ASP A 181 18.94 8.92 3.27
CA ASP A 181 18.11 9.89 3.99
C ASP A 181 16.80 9.24 4.46
N PRO A 182 16.37 9.49 5.72
CA PRO A 182 15.07 9.05 6.21
C PRO A 182 13.95 9.74 5.42
N ILE A 183 12.95 8.96 5.00
CA ILE A 183 11.86 9.47 4.17
C ILE A 183 10.49 8.98 4.59
N ASN A 184 10.42 8.01 5.51
CA ASN A 184 9.15 7.47 5.96
C ASN A 184 9.22 7.00 7.42
N ILE A 185 8.13 7.22 8.15
CA ILE A 185 7.89 6.64 9.47
C ILE A 185 6.61 5.82 9.42
N GLN A 186 6.69 4.56 9.85
CA GLN A 186 5.54 3.67 9.96
C GLN A 186 5.36 3.18 11.39
N TYR A 187 4.15 3.37 11.93
CA TYR A 187 3.80 2.85 13.24
C TYR A 187 3.43 1.37 13.16
N THR A 188 4.12 0.58 13.97
CA THR A 188 3.86 -0.86 14.13
C THR A 188 3.18 -1.11 15.47
N SER A 189 2.21 -2.03 15.49
CA SER A 189 1.62 -2.50 16.75
C SER A 189 2.68 -3.30 17.50
N GLY A 190 3.30 -2.71 18.51
CA GLY A 190 4.23 -3.42 19.38
C GLY A 190 3.51 -4.54 20.13
N THR A 191 4.16 -5.69 20.30
CA THR A 191 3.61 -6.82 21.07
C THR A 191 3.60 -6.56 22.59
N THR A 192 4.31 -5.52 23.06
CA THR A 192 4.54 -5.26 24.49
C THR A 192 4.43 -3.78 24.90
N GLY A 193 3.87 -2.88 24.08
CA GLY A 193 3.75 -1.46 24.44
C GLY A 193 3.10 -0.55 23.39
N PHE A 194 3.25 0.77 23.56
CA PHE A 194 2.80 1.79 22.60
C PHE A 194 3.38 1.55 21.20
N PRO A 195 2.68 1.97 20.12
CA PRO A 195 3.15 1.78 18.76
C PRO A 195 4.54 2.37 18.53
N LYS A 196 5.43 1.61 17.87
CA LYS A 196 6.80 2.08 17.58
C LYS A 196 6.88 2.60 16.15
N GLY A 197 7.40 3.81 15.98
CA GLY A 197 7.70 4.40 14.68
C GLY A 197 8.99 3.83 14.08
N ALA A 198 8.87 3.00 13.04
CA ALA A 198 10.01 2.53 12.27
C ALA A 198 10.42 3.60 11.25
N THR A 199 11.64 4.12 11.36
CA THR A 199 12.20 5.12 10.43
C THR A 199 12.88 4.42 9.27
N LEU A 200 12.51 4.82 8.05
CA LEU A 200 12.86 4.13 6.81
C LEU A 200 13.42 5.16 5.82
N SER A 201 14.64 4.90 5.32
CA SER A 201 15.26 5.62 4.20
C SER A 201 14.74 5.22 2.82
N HIS A 202 15.06 6.00 1.78
CA HIS A 202 14.75 5.64 0.39
C HIS A 202 15.20 4.23 0.02
N ARG A 203 16.48 3.91 0.26
CA ARG A 203 17.13 2.67 -0.16
C ARG A 203 16.41 1.43 0.37
N ASN A 204 15.98 1.40 1.63
CA ASN A 204 15.36 0.19 2.19
C ASN A 204 13.95 -0.04 1.63
N ILE A 205 13.04 0.96 1.63
CA ILE A 205 11.68 0.73 1.13
C ILE A 205 11.63 0.62 -0.39
N LEU A 206 12.49 1.33 -1.13
CA LEU A 206 12.57 1.20 -2.59
C LEU A 206 12.93 -0.24 -2.99
N ASN A 207 14.00 -0.78 -2.39
CA ASN A 207 14.42 -2.16 -2.64
C ASN A 207 13.43 -3.19 -2.12
N ASN A 208 12.76 -2.92 -1.00
CA ASN A 208 11.72 -3.82 -0.51
C ASN A 208 10.54 -3.92 -1.48
N GLY A 209 10.11 -2.80 -2.06
CA GLY A 209 9.10 -2.79 -3.12
C GLY A 209 9.58 -3.54 -4.36
N PHE A 210 10.76 -3.15 -4.88
CA PHE A 210 11.35 -3.74 -6.08
C PHE A 210 11.51 -5.26 -5.98
N PHE A 211 12.28 -5.76 -5.01
CA PHE A 211 12.55 -7.19 -4.92
C PHE A 211 11.29 -8.03 -4.59
N ALA A 212 10.32 -7.48 -3.86
CA ALA A 212 9.08 -8.20 -3.59
C ALA A 212 8.24 -8.41 -4.85
N THR A 213 8.22 -7.44 -5.77
CA THR A 213 7.47 -7.55 -7.03
C THR A 213 8.27 -8.16 -8.17
N GLU A 214 9.60 -8.09 -8.12
CA GLU A 214 10.50 -8.85 -9.01
C GLU A 214 10.23 -10.35 -8.90
N LEU A 215 10.02 -10.86 -7.67
CA LEU A 215 9.64 -12.27 -7.44
C LEU A 215 8.28 -12.67 -8.04
N LEU A 216 7.47 -11.70 -8.46
CA LEU A 216 6.19 -11.91 -9.12
C LEU A 216 6.30 -11.75 -10.64
N ASN A 217 7.48 -11.42 -11.16
CA ASN A 217 7.74 -11.02 -12.54
C ASN A 217 6.82 -9.89 -12.99
N LEU A 218 6.61 -8.89 -12.12
CA LEU A 218 5.78 -7.74 -12.45
C LEU A 218 6.47 -6.89 -13.53
N GLY A 219 5.74 -6.50 -14.57
CA GLY A 219 6.26 -5.71 -15.68
C GLY A 219 5.36 -4.53 -16.09
N PRO A 220 5.77 -3.75 -17.11
CA PRO A 220 5.07 -2.55 -17.53
C PRO A 220 3.67 -2.80 -18.12
N ASP A 221 3.42 -4.02 -18.60
CA ASP A 221 2.11 -4.43 -19.13
C ASP A 221 1.14 -4.90 -18.03
N ASP A 222 1.62 -5.04 -16.79
CA ASP A 222 0.83 -5.55 -15.68
C ASP A 222 0.05 -4.46 -14.94
N ARG A 223 -1.03 -4.89 -14.30
CA ARG A 223 -1.91 -4.03 -13.51
C ARG A 223 -2.13 -4.67 -12.14
N LEU A 224 -1.72 -3.97 -11.08
CA LEU A 224 -1.85 -4.47 -9.72
C LEU A 224 -3.01 -3.81 -8.99
N CYS A 225 -3.99 -4.62 -8.57
CA CYS A 225 -5.04 -4.18 -7.65
C CYS A 225 -4.51 -4.12 -6.21
N ILE A 226 -4.58 -2.94 -5.58
CA ILE A 226 -4.01 -2.66 -4.25
C ILE A 226 -5.14 -2.35 -3.25
N PRO A 227 -5.85 -3.38 -2.73
CA PRO A 227 -6.93 -3.20 -1.75
C PRO A 227 -6.42 -3.04 -0.32
N VAL A 228 -5.13 -3.28 -0.09
CA VAL A 228 -4.51 -3.19 1.23
C VAL A 228 -4.25 -1.72 1.60
N PRO A 229 -4.32 -1.35 2.90
CA PRO A 229 -4.20 0.05 3.28
C PRO A 229 -2.81 0.64 2.99
N PHE A 230 -2.77 1.86 2.47
CA PHE A 230 -1.53 2.58 2.16
C PHE A 230 -0.74 3.02 3.38
N TYR A 231 -1.39 3.27 4.53
CA TYR A 231 -0.68 3.58 5.77
C TYR A 231 0.24 2.44 6.26
N HIS A 232 0.06 1.22 5.73
CA HIS A 232 0.85 0.04 6.06
C HIS A 232 1.87 -0.26 4.96
N CYS A 233 3.03 -0.83 5.31
CA CYS A 233 4.12 -1.10 4.37
C CYS A 233 3.67 -1.86 3.13
N PHE A 234 2.78 -2.84 3.29
CA PHE A 234 2.22 -3.60 2.18
C PHE A 234 1.55 -2.72 1.11
N GLY A 235 0.78 -1.70 1.49
CA GLY A 235 0.09 -0.84 0.52
C GLY A 235 1.06 0.08 -0.20
N MET A 236 1.83 0.87 0.55
CA MET A 236 2.69 1.89 -0.05
C MET A 236 4.02 1.35 -0.61
N VAL A 237 4.56 0.27 -0.05
CA VAL A 237 5.85 -0.29 -0.46
C VAL A 237 5.62 -1.38 -1.50
N LEU A 238 4.93 -2.46 -1.14
CA LEU A 238 4.73 -3.61 -2.04
C LEU A 238 3.68 -3.32 -3.13
N GLY A 239 2.77 -2.38 -2.87
CA GLY A 239 1.82 -1.88 -3.86
C GLY A 239 2.44 -0.76 -4.69
N ASN A 240 2.52 0.46 -4.15
CA ASN A 240 2.90 1.63 -4.95
C ASN A 240 4.34 1.57 -5.48
N LEU A 241 5.35 1.41 -4.60
CA LEU A 241 6.76 1.35 -5.04
C LEU A 241 7.04 0.09 -5.88
N GLY A 242 6.43 -1.04 -5.54
CA GLY A 242 6.51 -2.26 -6.34
C GLY A 242 6.05 -2.06 -7.79
N CYS A 243 4.92 -1.37 -7.99
CA CYS A 243 4.43 -1.06 -9.34
C CYS A 243 5.36 -0.10 -10.10
N THR A 244 5.70 1.03 -9.49
CA THR A 244 6.42 2.10 -10.19
C THR A 244 7.87 1.77 -10.49
N THR A 245 8.50 0.88 -9.72
CA THR A 245 9.85 0.37 -10.02
C THR A 245 9.90 -0.46 -11.31
N HIS A 246 8.76 -1.02 -11.73
CA HIS A 246 8.62 -1.89 -12.91
C HIS A 246 7.80 -1.26 -14.06
N GLY A 247 7.31 -0.03 -13.88
CA GLY A 247 6.42 0.61 -14.85
C GLY A 247 4.99 0.06 -14.88
N ALA A 248 4.59 -0.77 -13.91
CA ALA A 248 3.26 -1.39 -13.86
C ALA A 248 2.17 -0.38 -13.43
N THR A 249 0.91 -0.65 -13.75
CA THR A 249 -0.22 0.19 -13.32
C THR A 249 -0.66 -0.10 -11.88
N MET A 250 -0.71 0.91 -11.03
CA MET A 250 -1.36 0.87 -9.71
C MET A 250 -2.88 1.01 -9.85
N VAL A 251 -3.66 0.09 -9.29
CA VAL A 251 -5.13 0.17 -9.28
C VAL A 251 -5.66 0.23 -7.85
N ILE A 252 -6.21 1.38 -7.46
CA ILE A 252 -6.92 1.60 -6.20
C ILE A 252 -8.39 1.18 -6.39
N PRO A 253 -8.83 0.05 -5.80
CA PRO A 253 -10.19 -0.42 -6.01
C PRO A 253 -11.19 0.40 -5.19
N ALA A 254 -12.43 0.52 -5.68
CA ALA A 254 -13.51 1.10 -4.90
C ALA A 254 -13.79 0.28 -3.62
N THR A 255 -14.02 0.97 -2.50
CA THR A 255 -14.22 0.41 -1.14
C THR A 255 -15.27 -0.72 -1.09
N ASN A 256 -16.37 -0.60 -1.84
CA ASN A 256 -17.41 -1.64 -1.90
C ASN A 256 -17.08 -2.80 -2.87
N LYS A 257 -16.17 -2.60 -3.83
CA LYS A 257 -15.83 -3.59 -4.87
C LYS A 257 -14.59 -4.42 -4.55
N ALA A 258 -13.73 -4.01 -3.60
CA ALA A 258 -12.54 -4.78 -3.20
C ALA A 258 -12.91 -6.21 -2.72
N SER A 259 -14.03 -6.36 -2.02
CA SER A 259 -14.54 -7.69 -1.62
C SER A 259 -15.02 -8.55 -2.80
N GLY A 260 -15.48 -7.93 -3.88
CA GLY A 260 -15.92 -8.58 -5.13
C GLY A 260 -14.78 -8.89 -6.09
N TYR A 261 -13.74 -8.05 -6.15
CA TYR A 261 -12.51 -8.29 -6.93
C TYR A 261 -11.73 -9.48 -6.36
N CYS A 262 -11.52 -9.54 -5.04
CA CYS A 262 -10.90 -10.70 -4.38
C CYS A 262 -11.70 -12.00 -4.57
N ARG A 263 -13.05 -11.92 -4.67
CA ARG A 263 -13.90 -13.09 -4.96
C ARG A 263 -13.83 -13.53 -6.42
N ARG A 264 -13.82 -12.60 -7.38
CA ARG A 264 -13.69 -12.92 -8.82
C ARG A 264 -12.31 -13.44 -9.17
N ALA A 265 -11.27 -12.89 -8.56
CA ALA A 265 -9.90 -13.40 -8.67
C ALA A 265 -9.77 -14.86 -8.18
N ARG A 266 -10.37 -15.19 -7.03
CA ARG A 266 -10.41 -16.58 -6.53
C ARG A 266 -11.11 -17.55 -7.47
N ARG A 267 -12.10 -17.10 -8.25
CA ARG A 267 -12.75 -17.95 -9.26
C ARG A 267 -11.90 -18.18 -10.51
N LYS A 268 -11.00 -17.25 -10.85
CA LYS A 268 -10.05 -17.41 -11.97
C LYS A 268 -8.80 -18.20 -11.59
N VAL A 269 -8.45 -18.25 -10.30
CA VAL A 269 -7.34 -19.06 -9.75
C VAL A 269 -7.91 -20.31 -9.06
N SER A 270 -8.56 -21.19 -9.83
CA SER A 270 -8.75 -22.58 -9.42
C SER A 270 -7.68 -23.43 -10.13
N PRO A 271 -6.91 -24.27 -9.41
CA PRO A 271 -5.93 -25.13 -10.04
C PRO A 271 -6.64 -26.24 -10.82
N GLY A 272 -6.33 -26.38 -12.10
CA GLY A 272 -6.43 -27.67 -12.77
C GLY A 272 -5.42 -28.59 -12.11
N GLY A 273 -5.90 -29.61 -11.39
CA GLY A 273 -5.07 -30.60 -10.72
C GLY A 273 -5.94 -31.63 -10.04
N ASN A 274 -5.91 -32.86 -10.56
CA ASN A 274 -6.56 -34.04 -10.03
C ASN A 274 -6.37 -34.18 -8.51
N ASP A 275 -7.47 -34.26 -7.78
CA ASP A 275 -7.52 -35.05 -6.55
C ASP A 275 -8.77 -35.93 -6.60
N SER A 276 -8.51 -37.21 -6.77
CA SER A 276 -9.44 -38.32 -6.59
C SER A 276 -9.89 -38.42 -5.14
N ALA A 277 -11.18 -38.79 -4.97
CA ALA A 277 -11.90 -39.12 -3.73
C ALA A 277 -12.53 -37.93 -3.00
N VAL A 278 -13.85 -37.72 -3.19
CA VAL A 278 -14.93 -38.12 -2.26
C VAL A 278 -16.24 -38.21 -3.06
N GLY A 279 -16.95 -39.34 -2.94
CA GLY A 279 -18.25 -39.60 -3.57
C GLY A 279 -19.44 -38.89 -2.89
N PRO A 280 -20.68 -39.09 -3.38
CA PRO A 280 -21.67 -38.02 -3.52
C PRO A 280 -22.61 -37.88 -2.31
N LEU A 281 -23.09 -36.65 -2.08
CA LEU A 281 -24.43 -36.45 -1.53
C LEU A 281 -25.28 -35.66 -2.53
N SER A 282 -26.27 -36.36 -3.03
CA SER A 282 -27.37 -35.92 -3.88
C SER A 282 -28.40 -35.07 -3.13
N THR A 283 -29.31 -34.46 -3.91
CA THR A 283 -30.64 -33.91 -3.53
C THR A 283 -30.59 -32.56 -2.78
N GLN A 284 -31.27 -31.46 -3.16
CA GLN A 284 -32.52 -31.23 -3.89
C GLN A 284 -32.45 -29.85 -4.61
N LEU A 285 -32.97 -29.76 -5.83
CA LEU A 285 -33.60 -28.54 -6.35
C LEU A 285 -34.72 -28.99 -7.31
N ALA A 286 -35.95 -28.88 -6.82
CA ALA A 286 -37.15 -29.10 -7.60
C ALA A 286 -37.68 -27.77 -8.13
N SER A 287 -38.16 -27.83 -9.38
CA SER A 287 -39.22 -27.03 -10.00
C SER A 287 -39.04 -25.51 -10.10
N SER A 288 -38.81 -25.00 -11.30
CA SER A 288 -39.91 -24.61 -12.19
C SER A 288 -39.38 -24.27 -13.58
N GLN A 289 -40.10 -24.74 -14.59
CA GLN A 289 -39.78 -24.70 -16.00
C GLN A 289 -40.17 -23.36 -16.65
N GLY A 290 -39.55 -23.10 -17.81
CA GLY A 290 -39.96 -22.09 -18.78
C GLY A 290 -38.99 -22.10 -19.97
N GLU A 291 -39.30 -22.94 -20.95
CA GLU A 291 -38.58 -23.19 -22.20
C GLU A 291 -38.41 -21.92 -23.07
N ASN A 292 -37.30 -21.80 -23.82
CA ASN A 292 -37.36 -21.91 -25.29
C ASN A 292 -35.98 -22.01 -25.96
N GLN A 293 -36.00 -22.65 -27.13
CA GLN A 293 -34.95 -23.36 -27.87
C GLN A 293 -33.99 -22.47 -28.67
N GLY A 294 -32.83 -23.03 -29.08
CA GLY A 294 -32.07 -22.51 -30.23
C GLY A 294 -30.58 -22.88 -30.33
N SER A 295 -30.31 -24.12 -30.78
CA SER A 295 -29.24 -24.47 -31.75
C SER A 295 -27.74 -24.42 -31.34
N SER A 296 -27.15 -25.61 -31.20
CA SER A 296 -25.70 -25.89 -31.39
C SER A 296 -25.37 -26.18 -32.87
N PRO A 297 -24.08 -26.15 -33.26
CA PRO A 297 -23.32 -27.39 -33.51
C PRO A 297 -21.92 -27.38 -32.83
N THR A 298 -21.47 -28.40 -32.07
CA THR A 298 -20.75 -29.65 -32.47
C THR A 298 -19.54 -29.42 -33.38
N ILE A 299 -18.31 -29.96 -33.24
CA ILE A 299 -17.60 -31.06 -32.52
C ILE A 299 -16.08 -30.73 -32.74
N GLU A 300 -15.13 -31.00 -31.83
CA GLU A 300 -14.21 -32.16 -31.91
C GLU A 300 -13.41 -32.30 -30.60
N GLU A 301 -13.60 -33.46 -29.97
CA GLU A 301 -12.80 -34.02 -28.89
C GLU A 301 -11.79 -34.98 -29.54
N VAL A 302 -10.50 -34.81 -29.29
CA VAL A 302 -9.47 -35.81 -29.64
C VAL A 302 -8.95 -36.44 -28.36
N ASP A 303 -9.36 -37.70 -28.16
CA ASP A 303 -8.87 -38.63 -27.15
C ASP A 303 -7.69 -39.42 -27.73
N LEU A 304 -6.51 -39.36 -27.09
CA LEU A 304 -5.51 -40.43 -27.19
C LEU A 304 -4.76 -40.61 -25.86
N ARG A 305 -5.24 -41.57 -25.06
CA ARG A 305 -4.44 -42.31 -24.08
C ARG A 305 -3.50 -43.29 -24.80
N ARG A 306 -2.21 -43.29 -24.45
CA ARG A 306 -1.34 -44.48 -24.14
C ARG A 306 0.15 -44.12 -24.19
N HIS A 307 0.83 -44.18 -23.04
CA HIS A 307 1.92 -45.13 -22.75
C HIS A 307 2.64 -44.79 -21.43
N ARG A 308 2.68 -45.76 -20.51
CA ARG A 308 3.61 -45.80 -19.37
C ARG A 308 4.85 -46.59 -19.79
N GLN A 309 6.06 -46.07 -19.49
CA GLN A 309 7.06 -46.68 -18.58
C GLN A 309 8.46 -46.05 -18.70
N HIS A 310 9.08 -45.81 -17.54
CA HIS A 310 10.51 -45.75 -17.17
C HIS A 310 11.52 -44.81 -17.88
N HIS A 311 12.05 -43.79 -17.16
CA HIS A 311 13.35 -43.82 -16.45
C HIS A 311 13.74 -42.44 -15.87
N ARG A 312 14.44 -42.46 -14.72
CA ARG A 312 15.09 -41.31 -14.04
C ARG A 312 16.33 -40.81 -14.82
N ARG A 313 16.50 -39.48 -14.95
CA ARG A 313 17.68 -38.66 -14.54
C ARG A 313 17.75 -37.32 -15.31
N ASP A 314 18.00 -36.26 -14.53
CA ASP A 314 18.65 -34.97 -14.80
C ASP A 314 18.82 -34.48 -16.25
N ARG A 315 18.22 -33.33 -16.57
CA ARG A 315 18.77 -32.30 -17.48
C ARG A 315 18.15 -30.91 -17.22
N PRO A 316 18.89 -29.82 -17.52
CA PRO A 316 18.63 -28.46 -17.06
C PRO A 316 17.52 -27.77 -17.86
N LEU A 317 16.78 -26.88 -17.19
CA LEU A 317 15.76 -26.03 -17.81
C LEU A 317 16.42 -25.05 -18.79
N ARG A 318 16.27 -25.33 -20.09
CA ARG A 318 16.49 -24.35 -21.16
C ARG A 318 15.33 -23.35 -21.19
N ARG A 319 15.69 -22.09 -21.46
CA ARG A 319 14.80 -20.98 -21.78
C ARG A 319 14.05 -21.29 -23.08
N ASP A 320 12.74 -21.47 -22.99
CA ASP A 320 11.86 -21.35 -24.14
C ASP A 320 11.04 -20.06 -23.98
N THR A 321 11.33 -19.13 -24.89
CA THR A 321 10.65 -17.87 -25.09
C THR A 321 9.26 -18.15 -25.64
N ILE A 322 8.19 -17.77 -24.92
CA ILE A 322 6.83 -17.74 -25.47
C ILE A 322 6.42 -16.28 -25.63
N HIS A 323 6.37 -15.83 -26.89
CA HIS A 323 5.67 -14.63 -27.30
C HIS A 323 4.15 -14.87 -27.36
N GLY A 324 3.38 -13.84 -27.02
CA GLY A 324 1.99 -13.66 -27.48
C GLY A 324 0.92 -14.00 -26.45
N GLY A 325 0.37 -12.97 -25.79
CA GLY A 325 -0.82 -13.08 -24.95
C GLY A 325 -1.04 -11.86 -24.07
N SER A 326 -1.82 -10.90 -24.59
CA SER A 326 -2.23 -9.64 -23.99
C SER A 326 -2.77 -9.75 -22.56
N GLY A 327 -2.29 -8.87 -21.66
CA GLY A 327 -2.96 -8.42 -20.45
C GLY A 327 -3.22 -9.48 -19.37
N ARG A 328 -2.25 -9.71 -18.48
CA ARG A 328 -2.49 -10.48 -17.26
C ARG A 328 -2.99 -9.55 -16.15
N ASP A 329 -4.30 -9.56 -15.89
CA ASP A 329 -4.87 -9.02 -14.66
C ASP A 329 -4.45 -9.90 -13.46
N LEU A 330 -3.29 -9.61 -12.87
CA LEU A 330 -2.78 -10.35 -11.71
C LEU A 330 -3.45 -9.87 -10.42
N VAL A 331 -4.40 -10.65 -9.91
CA VAL A 331 -4.92 -10.53 -8.55
C VAL A 331 -4.27 -11.58 -7.65
N THR A 332 -2.96 -11.44 -7.39
CA THR A 332 -2.20 -12.46 -6.63
C THR A 332 -1.87 -12.00 -5.21
N LEU A 333 -1.65 -10.70 -4.97
CA LEU A 333 -1.22 -10.19 -3.66
C LEU A 333 -2.29 -10.28 -2.56
N ALA A 334 -3.55 -9.97 -2.89
CA ALA A 334 -4.63 -9.93 -1.90
C ALA A 334 -4.97 -11.32 -1.31
N CYS A 335 -4.75 -12.39 -2.07
CA CYS A 335 -4.98 -13.76 -1.62
C CYS A 335 -3.91 -14.23 -0.62
N HIS A 336 -2.63 -13.85 -0.83
CA HIS A 336 -1.55 -14.17 0.10
C HIS A 336 -1.73 -13.52 1.48
N TRP A 337 -2.25 -12.29 1.55
CA TRP A 337 -2.45 -11.58 2.83
C TRP A 337 -3.37 -12.32 3.82
N ARG A 338 -4.48 -12.91 3.35
CA ARG A 338 -5.36 -13.71 4.24
C ARG A 338 -4.70 -15.01 4.69
N SER A 339 -3.85 -15.61 3.85
CA SER A 339 -3.08 -16.81 4.15
C SER A 339 -2.00 -16.53 5.20
N SER A 340 -1.25 -15.43 5.05
CA SER A 340 -0.24 -14.97 6.01
C SER A 340 -0.85 -14.63 7.36
N ARG A 341 -2.05 -14.06 7.40
CA ARG A 341 -2.78 -13.78 8.66
C ARG A 341 -3.21 -15.05 9.41
N ARG A 342 -3.43 -16.17 8.70
CA ARG A 342 -3.71 -17.49 9.31
C ARG A 342 -2.43 -18.19 9.75
N ALA A 343 -1.39 -18.16 8.92
CA ALA A 343 -0.07 -18.73 9.24
C ALA A 343 0.53 -18.07 10.49
N TRP A 344 0.37 -16.75 10.66
CA TRP A 344 0.87 -16.01 11.81
C TRP A 344 0.10 -16.30 13.12
N LYS A 345 -1.18 -16.67 13.03
CA LYS A 345 -1.96 -17.15 14.19
C LYS A 345 -1.67 -18.61 14.57
N GLY A 346 -1.03 -19.39 13.68
CA GLY A 346 -0.72 -20.81 13.88
C GLY A 346 0.57 -21.10 14.64
N HIS A 347 1.46 -20.10 14.81
CA HIS A 347 2.73 -20.25 15.51
C HIS A 347 2.75 -19.45 16.82
N GLY A 348 1.90 -19.85 17.77
CA GLY A 348 1.91 -19.34 19.14
C GLY A 348 2.62 -20.30 20.09
N TYR A 349 3.93 -20.14 20.28
CA TYR A 349 4.61 -20.65 21.46
C TYR A 349 4.70 -19.52 22.51
N GLY A 350 4.09 -19.72 23.69
CA GLY A 350 4.41 -18.96 24.90
C GLY A 350 3.45 -17.83 25.32
N ALA A 351 2.15 -18.07 25.47
CA ALA A 351 1.20 -17.09 26.03
C ALA A 351 0.40 -17.60 27.24
N ARG A 352 1.02 -18.35 28.16
CA ARG A 352 0.35 -18.89 29.37
C ARG A 352 0.93 -18.46 30.72
N ARG A 353 1.85 -17.49 30.79
CA ARG A 353 2.49 -17.12 32.08
C ARG A 353 2.33 -15.67 32.54
N ILE A 354 1.49 -14.85 31.90
CA ILE A 354 1.40 -13.40 32.18
C ILE A 354 0.09 -13.03 32.91
N HIS A 355 -0.78 -13.99 33.23
CA HIS A 355 -2.10 -13.68 33.77
C HIS A 355 -2.11 -13.35 35.28
N ASP A 356 -1.11 -13.79 36.05
CA ASP A 356 -1.09 -13.66 37.52
C ASP A 356 -0.48 -12.37 38.06
N GLU A 357 0.37 -11.65 37.31
CA GLU A 357 1.04 -10.44 37.80
C GLU A 357 0.18 -9.16 37.69
N ARG A 358 -0.97 -9.20 37.00
CA ARG A 358 -1.81 -8.01 36.76
C ARG A 358 -2.77 -7.67 37.92
N ARG A 359 -2.91 -8.52 38.93
CA ARG A 359 -3.83 -8.29 40.06
C ARG A 359 -3.23 -7.46 41.21
N SER A 360 -1.90 -7.32 41.29
CA SER A 360 -1.22 -6.63 42.41
C SER A 360 -1.00 -5.12 42.19
N ALA A 361 -1.15 -4.60 40.97
CA ALA A 361 -0.80 -3.20 40.65
C ALA A 361 -1.98 -2.21 40.58
N ARG A 362 -3.23 -2.63 40.85
CA ARG A 362 -4.44 -1.77 40.73
C ARG A 362 -4.97 -1.21 42.05
N ARG A 363 -4.09 -0.82 42.97
CA ARG A 363 -4.48 -0.08 44.18
C ARG A 363 -3.47 1.03 44.44
N ARG A 364 -3.68 2.19 43.84
CA ARG A 364 -3.39 3.55 44.35
C ARG A 364 -3.69 4.59 43.27
N ASP A 365 -4.17 5.74 43.73
CA ASP A 365 -4.49 7.00 43.04
C ASP A 365 -5.78 7.11 42.23
N ASP A 366 -6.84 7.46 42.96
CA ASP A 366 -7.98 8.26 42.49
C ASP A 366 -7.89 9.66 43.11
N SER A 367 -7.96 10.72 42.29
CA SER A 367 -8.47 12.05 42.68
C SER A 367 -8.86 12.88 41.43
N PRO A 368 -9.97 13.66 41.46
CA PRO A 368 -10.61 14.20 40.25
C PRO A 368 -10.21 15.66 39.93
N ILE A 369 -10.19 16.02 38.64
CA ILE A 369 -10.06 17.40 38.17
C ILE A 369 -11.28 17.74 37.29
N GLY A 370 -11.95 18.85 37.60
CA GLY A 370 -13.14 19.37 36.92
C GLY A 370 -12.85 20.19 35.64
N PRO A 371 -13.90 20.56 34.86
CA PRO A 371 -13.81 21.07 33.49
C PRO A 371 -13.79 22.63 33.45
N PRO A 372 -13.41 23.32 32.33
CA PRO A 372 -14.39 23.61 31.24
C PRO A 372 -13.86 24.00 29.82
N SER A 373 -14.84 24.16 28.90
CA SER A 373 -14.98 25.10 27.73
C SER A 373 -13.94 25.06 26.59
N SER A 374 -14.21 24.89 25.27
CA SER A 374 -15.29 25.16 24.28
C SER A 374 -14.89 26.24 23.26
N GLU A 375 -14.85 25.82 21.98
CA GLU A 375 -14.89 26.57 20.71
C GLU A 375 -13.57 27.02 20.03
N CYS A 376 -13.36 26.53 18.80
CA CYS A 376 -12.36 26.95 17.82
C CYS A 376 -13.04 26.99 16.44
N SER A 377 -13.01 28.15 15.79
CA SER A 377 -13.62 28.44 14.47
C SER A 377 -12.76 27.94 13.31
#